data_AF-A0A167BEM4-F1
#
_entry.id   AF-A0A167BEM4-F1
#
_cell.length_a   1.000
_cell.length_b   1.000
_cell.length_c   1.000
_cell.angle_alpha   90.00
_cell.angle_beta   90.00
_cell.angle_gamma   90.00
#
_symmetry.space_group_name_H-M   'P 1'
#
loop_
_entity.id
_entity.type
_entity.pdbx_description
1 polymer ?
#
loop_
_entity_poly.entity_id
_entity_poly.type
_entity_poly.pdbx_seq_one_letter_code
_entity_poly.pdbx_strand_id
1 'polypeptide(L)'
;DFQHSLGIAKNILCNRLSRLVDNGVMVRVDVGEHGKRYEYRLTDKGRDLFTVVTALRQWSERWNGEKDAMQLVDGHSGEPLAPVVVQNQQGKVLTVRDVRFVDEDGKPWEEVG
;
A
#
# COMPACT_ATOMS: atom_id res chain seq x y z
N ASP A 1 -13.32 -12.28 -7.58
CA ASP A 1 -14.47 -11.36 -7.49
C ASP A 1 -14.43 -10.67 -6.13
N PHE A 2 -14.19 -9.35 -6.07
CA PHE A 2 -13.85 -8.60 -4.84
C PHE A 2 -14.92 -8.75 -3.73
N GLN A 3 -16.17 -8.99 -4.11
CA GLN A 3 -17.29 -9.18 -3.20
C GLN A 3 -17.18 -10.49 -2.40
N HIS A 4 -16.67 -11.56 -3.02
CA HIS A 4 -16.57 -12.88 -2.38
C HIS A 4 -15.36 -13.00 -1.44
N SER A 5 -14.35 -12.14 -1.61
CA SER A 5 -13.08 -12.23 -0.85
C SER A 5 -13.02 -11.35 0.40
N LEU A 6 -13.94 -10.39 0.58
CA LEU A 6 -13.80 -9.35 1.62
C LEU A 6 -14.92 -9.33 2.66
N GLY A 7 -16.05 -10.01 2.45
CA GLY A 7 -17.19 -9.97 3.40
C GLY A 7 -17.82 -8.57 3.59
N ILE A 8 -17.48 -7.60 2.72
CA ILE A 8 -17.95 -6.21 2.81
C ILE A 8 -19.27 -6.05 2.02
N ALA A 9 -20.20 -5.28 2.57
CA ALA A 9 -21.43 -4.90 1.89
C ALA A 9 -21.15 -4.25 0.52
N LYS A 10 -21.89 -4.66 -0.51
CA LYS A 10 -21.68 -4.22 -1.91
C LYS A 10 -21.57 -2.70 -2.08
N ASN A 11 -22.42 -1.94 -1.40
CA ASN A 11 -22.41 -0.47 -1.49
C ASN A 11 -21.13 0.16 -0.94
N ILE A 12 -20.56 -0.39 0.15
CA ILE A 12 -19.30 0.08 0.73
C ILE A 12 -18.14 -0.24 -0.21
N LEU A 13 -18.11 -1.45 -0.78
CA LEU A 13 -17.09 -1.86 -1.73
C LEU A 13 -17.12 -0.99 -3.00
N CYS A 14 -18.30 -0.77 -3.58
CA CYS A 14 -18.46 0.10 -4.75
C CYS A 14 -17.99 1.53 -4.46
N ASN A 15 -18.34 2.10 -3.30
CA ASN A 15 -17.89 3.44 -2.92
C ASN A 15 -16.36 3.51 -2.78
N ARG A 16 -15.73 2.52 -2.12
CA ARG A 16 -14.26 2.46 -2.00
C ARG A 16 -13.57 2.34 -3.35
N LEU A 17 -14.04 1.45 -4.23
CA LEU A 17 -13.48 1.29 -5.57
C LEU A 17 -13.64 2.57 -6.41
N SER A 18 -14.79 3.25 -6.34
CA SER A 18 -14.98 4.55 -6.99
C SER A 18 -13.95 5.55 -6.50
N ARG A 19 -13.77 5.69 -5.18
CA ARG A 19 -12.78 6.62 -4.61
C ARG A 19 -11.36 6.29 -5.05
N LEU A 20 -10.99 5.01 -5.16
CA LEU A 20 -9.67 4.62 -5.68
C LEU A 20 -9.50 5.00 -7.16
N VAL A 21 -10.56 4.91 -7.96
CA VAL A 21 -10.55 5.37 -9.35
C VAL A 21 -10.47 6.90 -9.42
N ASP A 22 -11.30 7.61 -8.66
CA ASP A 22 -11.34 9.07 -8.64
C ASP A 22 -10.00 9.67 -8.18
N ASN A 23 -9.28 8.97 -7.31
CA ASN A 23 -7.94 9.36 -6.85
C ASN A 23 -6.80 8.87 -7.77
N GLY A 24 -7.12 8.21 -8.89
CA GLY A 24 -6.14 7.70 -9.86
C GLY A 24 -5.28 6.55 -9.34
N VAL A 25 -5.70 5.85 -8.28
CA VAL A 25 -5.03 4.65 -7.75
C VAL A 25 -5.40 3.42 -8.60
N MET A 26 -6.61 3.42 -9.13
CA MET A 26 -7.09 2.38 -10.04
C MET A 26 -7.67 2.99 -11.30
N VAL A 27 -7.72 2.19 -12.36
CA VAL A 27 -8.48 2.47 -13.57
C VAL A 27 -9.51 1.37 -13.80
N ARG A 28 -10.66 1.78 -14.32
CA ARG A 28 -11.72 0.87 -14.74
C ARG A 28 -11.50 0.55 -16.23
N VAL A 29 -11.16 -0.70 -16.52
CA VAL A 29 -10.88 -1.19 -17.89
C VAL A 29 -12.06 -2.01 -18.36
N ASP A 30 -12.60 -1.68 -19.53
CA ASP A 30 -13.59 -2.53 -20.21
C ASP A 30 -12.85 -3.73 -20.81
N VAL A 31 -13.24 -4.93 -20.40
CA VAL A 31 -12.64 -6.20 -20.86
C VAL A 31 -13.63 -7.04 -21.66
N GLY A 32 -14.71 -6.41 -22.13
CA GLY A 32 -15.82 -7.08 -22.79
C GLY A 32 -15.60 -7.37 -24.27
N GLU A 33 -15.27 -8.61 -24.62
CA GLU A 33 -15.53 -9.14 -25.97
C GLU A 33 -17.00 -9.60 -26.14
N HIS A 34 -17.72 -9.95 -25.06
CA HIS A 34 -19.11 -10.46 -25.11
C HIS A 34 -20.01 -9.91 -23.97
N GLY A 35 -19.88 -8.63 -23.62
CA GLY A 35 -20.74 -7.94 -22.63
C GLY A 35 -20.00 -6.92 -21.77
N LYS A 36 -20.72 -6.04 -21.06
CA LYS A 36 -20.12 -5.00 -20.20
C LYS A 36 -19.52 -5.59 -18.92
N ARG A 37 -18.28 -6.08 -19.00
CA ARG A 37 -17.49 -6.52 -17.86
C ARG A 37 -16.34 -5.55 -17.66
N TYR A 38 -16.22 -5.03 -16.44
CA TYR A 38 -15.17 -4.09 -16.08
C TYR A 38 -14.22 -4.71 -15.06
N GLU A 39 -12.93 -4.52 -15.27
CA GLU A 39 -11.89 -4.82 -14.32
C GLU A 39 -11.34 -3.54 -13.69
N TYR A 40 -10.98 -3.61 -12.41
CA TYR A 40 -10.24 -2.55 -11.74
C TYR A 40 -8.77 -2.95 -11.74
N ARG A 41 -7.93 -2.16 -12.41
CA ARG A 41 -6.48 -2.39 -12.50
C ARG A 41 -5.76 -1.26 -11.78
N LEU A 42 -4.67 -1.59 -11.08
CA LEU A 42 -3.82 -0.59 -10.46
C LEU A 42 -3.11 0.24 -11.53
N THR A 43 -3.08 1.56 -11.32
CA THR A 43 -2.17 2.48 -12.00
C THR A 43 -0.76 2.37 -11.40
N ASP A 44 0.20 3.09 -11.95
CA ASP A 44 1.54 3.22 -11.35
C ASP A 44 1.45 3.80 -9.93
N LYS A 45 0.65 4.85 -9.74
CA LYS A 45 0.33 5.42 -8.42
C LYS A 45 -0.23 4.37 -7.46
N GLY A 46 -1.05 3.43 -7.94
CA GLY A 46 -1.59 2.36 -7.11
C GLY A 46 -0.60 1.24 -6.83
N ARG A 47 0.32 0.94 -7.75
CA ARG A 47 1.41 -0.02 -7.53
C ARG A 47 2.39 0.47 -6.48
N ASP A 48 2.69 1.78 -6.45
CA ASP A 48 3.57 2.39 -5.44
C ASP A 48 3.03 2.24 -4.01
N LEU A 49 1.72 2.06 -3.84
CA LEU A 49 1.12 1.79 -2.52
C LEU A 49 1.47 0.40 -1.95
N PHE A 50 2.01 -0.51 -2.76
CA PHE A 50 2.38 -1.85 -2.30
C PHE A 50 3.31 -1.80 -1.07
N THR A 51 4.29 -0.91 -1.08
CA THR A 51 5.23 -0.73 0.04
C THR A 51 4.52 -0.26 1.30
N VAL A 52 3.60 0.71 1.18
CA VAL A 52 2.85 1.28 2.30
C VAL A 52 1.91 0.24 2.92
N VAL A 53 1.17 -0.49 2.09
CA VAL A 53 0.25 -1.54 2.56
C VAL A 53 1.02 -2.69 3.22
N THR A 54 2.17 -3.07 2.66
CA THR A 54 3.06 -4.10 3.26
C THR A 54 3.58 -3.66 4.63
N ALA A 55 4.01 -2.40 4.77
CA ALA A 55 4.47 -1.86 6.04
C ALA A 55 3.35 -1.84 7.10
N LEU A 56 2.13 -1.45 6.71
CA LEU A 56 0.96 -1.46 7.60
C LEU A 56 0.58 -2.88 8.04
N ARG A 57 0.64 -3.85 7.12
CA ARG A 57 0.42 -5.27 7.42
C ARG A 57 1.42 -5.77 8.46
N GLN A 58 2.72 -5.56 8.24
CA GLN A 58 3.78 -5.98 9.17
C GLN A 58 3.67 -5.29 10.54
N TRP A 59 3.23 -4.02 10.58
CA TRP A 59 2.92 -3.34 11.83
C TRP A 59 1.76 -4.02 12.57
N SER A 60 0.66 -4.32 11.86
CA SER A 60 -0.50 -5.02 12.44
C SER A 60 -0.11 -6.41 12.97
N GLU A 61 0.64 -7.20 12.21
CA GLU A 61 1.12 -8.53 12.63
C GLU A 61 1.94 -8.47 13.93
N ARG A 62 2.72 -7.39 14.11
CA ARG A 62 3.56 -7.22 15.30
C ARG A 62 2.77 -6.87 16.56
N TRP A 63 1.70 -6.10 16.43
CA TRP A 63 1.03 -5.47 17.57
C TRP A 63 -0.37 -6.01 17.85
N ASN A 64 -1.08 -6.53 16.84
CA ASN A 64 -2.47 -6.95 17.00
C ASN A 64 -2.63 -8.44 17.34
N GLY A 65 -1.54 -9.19 17.52
CA GLY A 65 -1.51 -10.50 18.20
C GLY A 65 -2.18 -11.68 17.48
N GLU A 66 -3.07 -11.43 16.53
CA GLU A 66 -3.58 -12.46 15.63
C GLU A 66 -2.49 -12.80 14.62
N LYS A 67 -1.94 -14.02 14.70
CA LYS A 67 -1.19 -14.57 13.57
C LYS A 67 -2.18 -14.68 12.42
N ASP A 68 -2.06 -13.75 11.48
CA ASP A 68 -2.75 -13.83 10.21
C ASP A 68 -2.46 -15.23 9.64
N ALA A 69 -3.51 -16.00 9.33
CA ALA A 69 -3.36 -17.39 8.89
C ALA A 69 -2.60 -17.49 7.55
N MET A 70 -2.45 -16.35 6.87
CA MET A 70 -1.79 -16.20 5.60
C MET A 70 -0.53 -15.35 5.78
N GLN A 71 0.59 -15.82 5.23
CA GLN A 71 1.87 -15.10 5.22
C GLN A 71 2.15 -14.57 3.80
N LEU A 72 2.57 -13.31 3.71
CA LEU A 72 3.06 -12.75 2.45
C LEU A 72 4.52 -13.18 2.24
N VAL A 73 4.76 -13.86 1.11
CA VAL A 73 6.06 -14.40 0.72
C VAL A 73 6.49 -13.83 -0.64
N ASP A 74 7.79 -13.82 -0.91
CA ASP A 74 8.30 -13.60 -2.25
C ASP A 74 7.92 -14.78 -3.16
N GLY A 75 7.30 -14.48 -4.31
CA GLY A 75 6.82 -15.49 -5.24
C GLY A 75 7.92 -16.32 -5.91
N HIS A 76 9.18 -15.87 -5.87
CA HIS A 76 10.31 -16.62 -6.44
C HIS A 76 10.98 -17.54 -5.42
N SER A 77 11.27 -17.03 -4.22
CA SER A 77 11.96 -17.79 -3.18
C SER A 77 11.02 -18.59 -2.28
N GLY A 78 9.75 -18.18 -2.18
CA GLY A 78 8.80 -18.72 -1.19
C GLY A 78 9.07 -18.25 0.24
N GLU A 79 10.08 -17.40 0.44
CA GLU A 79 10.49 -16.93 1.76
C GLU A 79 9.63 -15.72 2.20
N PRO A 80 9.42 -15.55 3.52
CA PRO A 80 8.77 -14.36 4.06
C PRO A 80 9.46 -13.08 3.62
N LEU A 81 8.65 -12.05 3.34
CA LEU A 81 9.22 -10.73 3.06
C LEU A 81 10.00 -10.20 4.27
N ALA A 82 11.16 -9.60 4.01
CA ALA A 82 11.91 -8.88 5.02
C ALA A 82 11.09 -7.71 5.60
N PRO A 83 11.37 -7.26 6.84
CA PRO A 83 10.72 -6.08 7.39
C PRO A 83 10.92 -4.85 6.51
N VAL A 84 9.86 -4.09 6.28
CA VAL A 84 9.96 -2.78 5.63
C VAL A 84 10.72 -1.85 6.56
N VAL A 85 11.78 -1.24 6.04
CA VAL A 85 12.67 -0.33 6.76
C VAL A 85 12.86 0.96 5.99
N VAL A 86 13.04 2.07 6.71
CA VAL A 86 13.46 3.34 6.12
C VAL A 86 14.99 3.32 6.05
N GLN A 87 15.55 3.67 4.89
CA GLN A 87 16.99 3.71 4.67
C GLN A 87 17.41 5.06 4.06
N ASN A 88 18.63 5.48 4.34
CA ASN A 88 19.27 6.58 3.60
C ASN A 88 19.78 6.10 2.22
N GLN A 89 20.33 7.03 1.43
CA GLN A 89 20.86 6.73 0.10
C GLN A 89 22.01 5.70 0.09
N GLN A 90 22.65 5.44 1.23
CA GLN A 90 23.72 4.46 1.38
C GLN A 90 23.22 3.11 1.93
N GLY A 91 21.90 2.94 2.10
CA GLY A 91 21.29 1.72 2.62
C GLY A 91 21.35 1.58 4.16
N LYS A 92 21.81 2.59 4.90
CA LYS A 92 21.77 2.57 6.36
C LYS A 92 20.33 2.69 6.83
N VAL A 93 19.89 1.73 7.64
CA VAL A 93 18.57 1.76 8.29
C VAL A 93 18.48 2.95 9.26
N LEU A 94 17.39 3.71 9.15
CA LEU A 94 17.10 4.88 9.95
C LEU A 94 15.96 4.60 10.94
N THR A 95 16.02 5.22 12.09
CA THR A 95 14.94 5.29 13.08
C THR A 95 14.24 6.64 12.99
N VAL A 96 13.11 6.78 13.71
CA VAL A 96 12.43 8.07 13.90
C VAL A 96 13.35 9.17 14.45
N ARG A 97 14.45 8.82 15.14
CA ARG A 97 15.42 9.79 15.67
C ARG A 97 16.50 10.20 14.67
N ASP A 98 16.64 9.47 13.57
CA ASP A 98 17.65 9.74 12.53
C ASP A 98 17.10 10.65 11.41
N VAL A 99 15.82 11.02 11.47
CA VAL A 99 15.14 11.83 10.45
C VAL A 99 14.66 13.16 11.02
N ARG A 100 14.67 14.18 10.17
CA ARG A 100 14.13 15.52 10.45
C ARG A 100 13.53 16.09 9.17
N PHE A 101 12.51 16.93 9.28
CA PHE A 101 12.06 17.70 8.12
C PHE A 101 12.99 18.89 7.90
N VAL A 102 13.21 19.23 6.65
CA VAL A 102 13.92 20.43 6.24
C VAL A 102 13.07 21.18 5.22
N ASP A 103 13.23 22.50 5.15
CA ASP A 103 12.67 23.30 4.07
C ASP A 103 13.46 23.12 2.75
N GLU A 104 13.12 23.90 1.73
CA GLU A 104 13.78 23.86 0.41
C GLU A 104 15.27 24.25 0.48
N ASP A 105 15.68 25.04 1.49
CA ASP A 105 17.05 25.49 1.73
C ASP A 105 17.83 24.53 2.67
N GLY A 106 17.20 23.45 3.15
CA GLY A 106 17.79 22.47 4.04
C GLY A 106 17.79 22.86 5.52
N LYS A 107 17.08 23.95 5.89
CA LYS A 107 16.95 24.39 7.28
C LYS A 107 15.94 23.50 8.02
N PRO A 108 16.24 23.04 9.25
CA PRO A 108 15.28 22.26 10.03
C PRO A 108 13.97 23.00 10.24
N TRP A 109 12.83 22.31 10.08
CA TRP A 109 11.50 22.91 10.23
C TRP A 109 11.27 23.55 11.61
N GLU A 110 11.96 23.09 12.66
CA GLU A 110 11.92 23.70 13.99
C GLU A 110 12.51 25.12 14.03
N GLU A 111 13.34 25.48 13.06
CA GLU A 111 13.93 26.81 12.91
C GLU A 111 13.17 27.69 11.90
N VAL A 112 12.11 27.16 11.30
CA VAL A 112 11.25 27.81 10.30
C VAL A 112 9.87 28.06 10.91
N GLY A 113 9.81 28.83 12.01
CA GLY A 113 8.59 29.50 12.50
C GLY A 113 7.44 28.62 12.99
#